data_AF-T5AFP7-F1
#
_entry.id   AF-T5AFP7-F1
#
_cell.length_a   1.000
_cell.length_b   1.000
_cell.length_c   1.000
_cell.angle_alpha   90.00
_cell.angle_beta   90.00
_cell.angle_gamma   90.00
#
_symmetry.space_group_name_H-M   'P 1'
#
loop_
_entity.id
_entity.type
_entity.pdbx_description
1 polymer ?
#
loop_
_entity_poly.entity_id
_entity_poly.type
_entity_poly.pdbx_seq_one_letter_code
_entity_poly.pdbx_strand_id
1 'polypeptide(L)'
;MFDFGRLDEIVTDLRQGATGQSPAGRKRFVEITMDTPLSALSSFFEWNSAAVVTEKCGDSKSLSKPIAVVTKVDLLTWMVNRRQ
;
A
#
# COMPACT_ATOMS: atom_id res chain seq x y z
N MET A 1 8.97 -23.53 -4.35
CA MET A 1 8.53 -22.56 -3.33
C MET A 1 8.36 -21.22 -4.03
N PHE A 2 7.22 -20.55 -3.85
CA PHE A 2 6.88 -19.30 -4.55
C PHE A 2 7.72 -18.13 -3.99
N ASP A 3 8.31 -17.32 -4.88
CA ASP A 3 9.19 -16.21 -4.49
C ASP A 3 8.43 -14.87 -4.54
N PHE A 4 8.03 -14.38 -3.38
CA PHE A 4 7.30 -13.11 -3.23
C PHE A 4 8.17 -11.87 -3.51
N GLY A 5 9.49 -12.02 -3.67
CA GLY A 5 10.39 -10.94 -4.10
C GLY A 5 10.25 -10.60 -5.59
N ARG A 6 9.59 -11.46 -6.38
CA ARG A 6 9.30 -11.25 -7.81
C ARG A 6 7.89 -11.72 -8.13
N LEU A 7 6.89 -10.92 -7.77
CA LEU A 7 5.52 -11.13 -8.23
C LEU A 7 5.42 -10.71 -9.71
N ASP A 8 5.24 -11.67 -10.61
CA ASP A 8 4.74 -11.40 -11.95
C ASP A 8 3.31 -10.86 -11.80
N GLU A 9 3.06 -9.64 -12.25
CA GLU A 9 1.85 -8.89 -11.93
C GLU A 9 0.63 -9.56 -12.59
N ILE A 10 -0.11 -10.37 -11.84
CA ILE A 10 -1.39 -10.91 -12.31
C ILE A 10 -2.41 -9.76 -12.24
N VAL A 11 -2.50 -8.99 -13.33
CA VAL A 11 -3.43 -7.87 -13.49
C VAL A 11 -4.85 -8.42 -13.66
N THR A 12 -5.64 -8.36 -12.60
CA THR A 12 -7.08 -8.68 -12.63
C THR A 12 -7.92 -7.47 -12.21
N ASP A 13 -7.86 -6.34 -12.93
CA ASP A 13 -8.81 -5.26 -12.65
C ASP A 13 -9.29 -4.46 -13.89
N LEU A 14 -10.60 -4.25 -13.94
CA LEU A 14 -11.44 -3.82 -15.06
C LEU A 14 -11.59 -2.29 -15.16
N ARG A 15 -10.58 -1.52 -14.74
CA ARG A 15 -10.70 -0.05 -14.50
C ARG A 15 -10.32 0.85 -15.68
N GLN A 16 -10.31 0.36 -16.93
CA GLN A 16 -9.96 1.18 -18.11
C GLN A 16 -10.99 2.28 -18.47
N GLY A 17 -12.12 2.41 -17.76
CA GLY A 17 -13.26 3.20 -18.24
C GLY A 17 -13.46 4.64 -17.73
N ALA A 18 -12.81 5.11 -16.66
CA ALA A 18 -13.29 6.32 -15.95
C ALA A 18 -12.36 7.53 -15.89
N THR A 19 -11.08 7.42 -16.25
CA THR A 19 -10.16 8.58 -16.22
C THR A 19 -9.17 8.52 -17.36
N GLY A 20 -9.36 9.39 -18.34
CA GLY A 20 -8.49 9.52 -19.50
C GLY A 20 -7.04 9.83 -19.13
N GLN A 21 -6.14 9.06 -19.75
CA GLN A 21 -4.72 9.32 -20.01
C GLN A 21 -3.72 9.26 -18.84
N SER A 22 -3.13 8.08 -18.66
CA SER A 22 -1.68 7.93 -18.82
C SER A 22 -1.39 6.60 -19.54
N PRO A 23 -0.43 6.58 -20.49
CA PRO A 23 -0.22 5.46 -21.40
C PRO A 23 0.49 4.34 -20.65
N ALA A 24 -0.01 3.09 -20.73
CA ALA A 24 0.73 1.84 -20.48
C ALA A 24 1.88 1.92 -19.43
N GLY A 25 1.62 2.51 -18.26
CA GLY A 25 2.66 2.97 -17.34
C GLY A 25 2.54 2.30 -16.00
N ARG A 26 3.50 1.41 -15.71
CA ARG A 26 3.72 0.68 -14.44
C ARG A 26 3.07 1.34 -13.22
N LYS A 27 2.26 0.58 -12.49
CA LYS A 27 1.83 0.95 -11.13
C LYS A 27 3.09 1.24 -10.31
N ARG A 28 3.22 2.48 -9.82
CA ARG A 28 4.37 2.87 -9.00
C ARG A 28 4.20 2.28 -7.61
N PHE A 29 5.21 1.55 -7.14
CA PHE A 29 5.28 1.08 -5.77
C PHE A 29 5.32 2.28 -4.81
N VAL A 30 4.43 2.29 -3.84
CA VAL A 30 4.40 3.28 -2.76
C VAL A 30 4.82 2.58 -1.48
N GLU A 31 5.95 3.00 -0.91
CA GLU A 31 6.43 2.46 0.36
C GLU A 31 5.56 2.99 1.50
N ILE A 32 4.98 2.08 2.30
CA ILE A 32 4.25 2.41 3.51
C ILE A 32 5.09 1.93 4.71
N THR A 33 5.46 2.87 5.56
CA THR A 33 6.19 2.62 6.82
C THR A 33 5.39 3.14 8.01
N MET A 34 5.88 2.88 9.23
CA MET A 34 5.28 3.39 10.47
C MET A 34 5.24 4.93 10.55
N ASP A 35 6.10 5.60 9.80
CA ASP A 35 6.20 7.07 9.76
C ASP A 35 5.26 7.70 8.71
N THR A 36 4.50 6.89 7.98
CA THR A 36 3.59 7.38 6.94
C THR A 36 2.49 8.22 7.59
N PRO A 37 2.31 9.50 7.18
CA PRO A 37 1.29 10.34 7.78
C PRO A 37 -0.12 9.84 7.46
N LEU A 38 -1.02 9.98 8.43
CA LEU A 38 -2.40 9.48 8.31
C LEU A 38 -3.19 10.14 7.17
N SER A 39 -2.86 11.39 6.82
CA SER A 39 -3.44 12.07 5.65
C SER A 39 -3.08 11.37 4.35
N ALA A 40 -1.81 10.95 4.20
CA ALA A 40 -1.36 10.20 3.03
C ALA A 40 -1.98 8.80 2.99
N LEU A 41 -2.12 8.13 4.14
CA LEU A 41 -2.82 6.85 4.24
C LEU A 41 -4.31 6.98 3.86
N SER A 42 -4.97 8.07 4.26
CA SER A 42 -6.36 8.34 3.88
C SER A 42 -6.53 8.43 2.36
N SER A 43 -5.71 9.24 1.69
CA SER A 43 -5.74 9.37 0.22
C SER A 43 -5.33 8.08 -0.48
N PHE A 44 -4.40 7.31 0.09
CA PHE A 44 -3.99 6.02 -0.44
C PHE A 44 -5.16 5.01 -0.49
N PHE A 45 -5.96 4.94 0.58
CA PHE A 45 -7.11 4.04 0.69
C PHE A 45 -8.34 4.45 -0.13
N GLU A 46 -8.28 5.58 -0.85
CA GLU A 46 -9.30 5.92 -1.85
C GLU A 46 -9.18 5.03 -3.10
N TRP A 47 -7.95 4.65 -3.43
CA TRP A 47 -7.62 3.93 -4.67
C TRP A 47 -7.14 2.50 -4.43
N ASN A 48 -6.69 2.19 -3.22
CA ASN A 48 -6.13 0.90 -2.82
C ASN A 48 -6.92 0.31 -1.65
N SER A 49 -7.14 -1.01 -1.65
CA SER A 49 -7.93 -1.68 -0.61
C SER A 49 -7.16 -1.92 0.70
N ALA A 50 -5.84 -2.12 0.60
CA ALA A 50 -4.96 -2.43 1.72
C ALA A 50 -3.53 -1.92 1.44
N ALA A 51 -2.76 -1.72 2.50
CA ALA A 51 -1.34 -1.39 2.46
C ALA A 51 -0.54 -2.36 3.33
N VAL A 52 0.64 -2.76 2.86
CA VAL A 52 1.60 -3.51 3.68
C VAL A 52 2.54 -2.51 4.32
N VAL A 53 2.51 -2.44 5.64
CA VAL A 53 3.46 -1.63 6.41
C VAL A 53 4.75 -2.41 6.53
N THR A 54 5.86 -1.75 6.21
CA THR A 54 7.19 -2.34 6.25
C THR A 54 8.12 -1.54 7.17
N GLU A 55 9.06 -2.25 7.78
CA GLU A 55 10.16 -1.70 8.56
C GLU A 55 11.46 -1.81 7.76
N LYS A 56 12.26 -0.74 7.74
CA LYS A 56 13.54 -0.72 7.03
C LYS A 56 14.55 -1.58 7.77
N CYS A 57 15.05 -2.61 7.10
CA CYS A 57 16.15 -3.42 7.62
C CYS A 57 17.45 -2.62 7.44
N GLY A 58 18.29 -2.55 8.48
CA GLY A 58 19.54 -1.77 8.47
C GLY A 58 20.59 -2.22 7.45
N ASP A 59 20.41 -3.40 6.83
CA ASP A 59 21.26 -3.90 5.77
C ASP A 59 20.74 -3.50 4.38
N SER A 60 21.50 -2.67 3.67
CA SER A 60 21.17 -2.14 2.32
C SER A 60 20.92 -3.20 1.22
N LYS A 61 21.08 -4.50 1.52
CA LYS A 61 20.79 -5.62 0.61
C LYS A 61 19.53 -6.42 0.99
N SER A 62 18.92 -6.17 2.13
CA SER A 62 17.73 -6.91 2.57
C SER A 62 16.46 -6.19 2.14
N LEU A 63 15.45 -6.96 1.71
CA LEU A 63 14.09 -6.45 1.51
C LEU A 63 13.55 -5.91 2.85
N SER A 64 12.74 -4.84 2.79
CA SER A 64 12.06 -4.29 3.96
C SER A 64 11.17 -5.35 4.62
N LYS A 65 11.21 -5.43 5.95
CA LYS A 65 10.48 -6.46 6.70
C LYS A 65 9.01 -6.06 6.78
N PRO A 66 8.07 -6.87 6.27
CA PRO A 66 6.65 -6.60 6.48
C PRO A 66 6.30 -6.78 7.97
N ILE A 67 5.60 -5.81 8.53
CA ILE A 67 5.21 -5.80 9.94
C ILE A 67 3.70 -5.86 10.14
N ALA A 68 2.92 -5.30 9.21
CA ALA A 68 1.46 -5.27 9.31
C ALA A 68 0.81 -5.13 7.93
N VAL A 69 -0.46 -5.52 7.86
CA VAL A 69 -1.35 -5.15 6.75
C VAL A 69 -2.43 -4.24 7.33
N VAL A 70 -2.58 -3.06 6.74
CA VAL A 70 -3.53 -2.04 7.18
C VAL A 70 -4.56 -1.77 6.11
N THR A 71 -5.79 -1.52 6.55
CA THR A 71 -6.93 -1.22 5.70
C THR A 71 -7.59 0.10 6.12
N LYS A 72 -8.51 0.58 5.28
CA LYS A 72 -9.32 1.76 5.60
C LYS A 72 -10.14 1.58 6.88
N VAL A 73 -10.57 0.36 7.19
CA VAL A 73 -11.33 0.05 8.42
C VAL A 73 -10.46 0.27 9.65
N ASP A 74 -9.18 -0.09 9.59
CA ASP A 74 -8.24 0.12 10.71
C ASP A 74 -8.02 1.62 10.94
N LEU A 75 -7.88 2.40 9.86
CA LEU A 75 -7.76 3.86 9.94
C LEU A 75 -9.01 4.48 10.58
N LEU A 76 -10.21 4.07 10.16
CA LEU A 76 -11.47 4.57 10.71
C LEU A 76 -11.66 4.17 12.18
N THR A 77 -11.36 2.91 12.52
CA THR A 77 -11.39 2.41 13.91
C THR A 77 -10.46 3.23 14.80
N TRP A 78 -9.24 3.51 14.34
CA TRP A 78 -8.29 4.34 15.05
C TRP A 78 -8.80 5.77 15.27
N MET A 79 -9.42 6.39 14.25
CA MET A 79 -9.97 7.74 14.34
C MET A 79 -11.12 7.84 15.35
N VAL A 80 -11.97 6.81 15.42
CA VAL A 80 -13.06 6.74 16.42
C VAL A 80 -12.50 6.59 17.83
N ASN A 81 -11.54 5.69 18.01
CA ASN A 81 -10.92 5.44 19.32
C ASN A 81 -10.10 6.65 19.85
N ARG A 82 -9.62 7.54 18.98
CA ARG A 82 -8.88 8.76 19.36
C ARG A 82 -9.75 9.92 19.85
N ARG A 83 -11.08 9.84 19.65
CA ARG A 83 -12.05 10.88 20.01
C ARG A 83 -12.73 10.63 21.35
N GLN A 84 -12.47 9.49 21.99
CA GLN A 84 -12.82 9.17 23.37
C GLN A 84 -11.62 9.45 24.27
#